data_AF-A0A3C1GCG9-F1
#
_entry.id   AF-A0A3C1GCG9-F1
#
_cell.length_a   1.000
_cell.length_b   1.000
_cell.length_c   1.000
_cell.angle_alpha   90.00
_cell.angle_beta   90.00
_cell.angle_gamma   90.00
#
_symmetry.space_group_name_H-M   'P 1'
#
loop_
_entity.id
_entity.type
_entity.pdbx_description
1 polymer ?
#
loop_
_entity_poly.entity_id
_entity_poly.type
_entity_poly.pdbx_seq_one_letter_code
_entity_poly.pdbx_strand_id
1 'polypeptide(L)'
;MEAYGSSQLSLAQLHNAKLAVQAGPDVAIQASGAVEVTGGRVVVEAHRPDTPARWCEHYGVVVTDGVALLFKAVEDDWRGQDKRGTLTYRPGATPEEPKWDGGKAECGRGLHFSPRPTMALRFCTNAAHFVACPVALTDIAVHPDGEYPEKCKAKRVCAPTFEVDIDGELVGASA
;
A
#
# COMPACT_ATOMS: atom_id res chain seq x y z
N MET A 1 20.13 -3.68 36.45
CA MET A 1 19.63 -4.51 35.33
C MET A 1 18.48 -3.74 34.73
N GLU A 2 18.72 -3.06 33.63
CA GLU A 2 17.70 -2.28 32.93
C GLU A 2 17.08 -3.18 31.88
N ALA A 3 15.76 -3.36 31.94
CA ALA A 3 15.02 -4.11 30.95
C ALA A 3 14.69 -3.17 29.78
N TYR A 4 15.33 -3.41 28.65
CA TYR A 4 15.02 -2.79 27.36
C TYR A 4 14.28 -3.83 26.51
N GLY A 5 13.18 -3.45 25.86
CA GLY A 5 12.52 -4.35 24.91
C GLY A 5 11.12 -3.92 24.49
N SER A 6 10.66 -4.53 23.40
CA SER A 6 9.28 -4.48 22.91
C SER A 6 8.68 -5.89 22.98
N SER A 7 7.40 -5.98 23.32
CA SER A 7 6.64 -7.23 23.26
C SER A 7 5.42 -7.04 22.37
N GLN A 8 5.15 -7.99 21.47
CA GLN A 8 3.94 -7.98 20.64
C GLN A 8 3.03 -9.15 21.07
N LEU A 9 1.76 -8.83 21.29
CA LEU A 9 0.71 -9.82 21.55
C LEU A 9 -0.40 -9.64 20.51
N SER A 10 -0.80 -10.73 19.88
CA SER A 10 -1.88 -10.75 18.89
C SER A 10 -2.80 -11.93 19.18
N LEU A 11 -4.11 -11.66 19.20
CA LEU A 11 -5.14 -12.70 19.22
C LEU A 11 -5.71 -12.83 17.80
N ALA A 12 -5.22 -13.81 17.04
CA ALA A 12 -5.82 -14.20 15.78
C ALA A 12 -6.83 -15.33 16.02
N GLN A 13 -7.93 -15.35 15.27
CA GLN A 13 -8.88 -16.48 15.16
C GLN A 13 -9.85 -16.73 16.34
N LEU A 14 -9.91 -15.84 17.35
CA LEU A 14 -10.92 -15.94 18.41
C LEU A 14 -12.06 -14.94 18.17
N HIS A 15 -13.26 -15.45 17.91
CA HIS A 15 -14.46 -14.62 17.82
C HIS A 15 -14.75 -14.00 19.20
N ASN A 16 -14.88 -12.67 19.28
CA ASN A 16 -15.17 -11.88 20.49
C ASN A 16 -14.09 -11.89 21.58
N ALA A 17 -12.83 -12.20 21.27
CA ALA A 17 -11.77 -12.06 22.25
C ALA A 17 -11.42 -10.59 22.53
N LYS A 18 -11.19 -10.29 23.80
CA LYS A 18 -10.76 -8.97 24.29
C LYS A 18 -9.36 -9.10 24.86
N LEU A 19 -8.49 -8.16 24.52
CA LEU A 19 -7.17 -8.02 25.12
C LEU A 19 -7.24 -7.00 26.27
N ALA A 20 -6.63 -7.34 27.41
CA ALA A 20 -6.41 -6.41 28.50
C ALA A 20 -4.89 -6.28 28.72
N VAL A 21 -4.40 -5.04 28.71
CA VAL A 21 -2.97 -4.74 28.89
C VAL A 21 -2.81 -3.76 30.05
N GLN A 22 -1.99 -4.13 31.02
CA GLN A 22 -1.53 -3.23 32.08
C GLN A 22 -0.05 -2.92 31.85
N ALA A 23 0.30 -1.64 31.78
CA ALA A 23 1.67 -1.21 31.52
C ALA A 23 2.19 -0.21 32.54
N GLY A 24 3.51 -0.19 32.71
CA GLY A 24 4.21 0.81 33.51
C GLY A 24 4.06 2.23 32.93
N PRO A 25 4.33 3.27 33.73
CA PRO A 25 4.03 4.67 33.39
C PRO A 25 4.83 5.23 32.21
N ASP A 26 5.97 4.64 31.86
CA ASP A 26 6.81 5.09 30.72
C ASP A 26 6.71 4.19 29.48
N VAL A 27 5.78 3.23 29.47
CA VAL A 27 5.58 2.32 28.34
C VAL A 27 4.70 2.98 27.27
N ALA A 28 5.18 3.01 26.03
CA ALA A 28 4.35 3.33 24.87
C ALA A 28 3.60 2.08 24.40
N ILE A 29 2.31 2.24 24.08
CA ILE A 29 1.42 1.15 23.70
C ILE A 29 0.77 1.53 22.38
N GLN A 30 0.80 0.62 21.41
CA GLN A 30 0.01 0.71 20.20
C GLN A 30 -1.04 -0.41 20.25
N ALA A 31 -2.33 -0.05 20.16
CA ALA A 31 -3.44 -0.98 20.33
C ALA A 31 -4.42 -0.86 19.16
N SER A 32 -4.82 -1.97 18.54
CA SER A 32 -5.85 -2.01 17.49
C SER A 32 -7.00 -2.94 17.91
N GLY A 33 -8.25 -2.52 17.70
CA GLY A 33 -9.44 -3.35 17.97
C GLY A 33 -9.92 -3.29 19.41
N ALA A 34 -10.61 -4.34 19.88
CA ALA A 34 -11.19 -4.41 21.22
C ALA A 34 -10.10 -4.69 22.28
N VAL A 35 -9.37 -3.64 22.66
CA VAL A 35 -8.31 -3.67 23.67
C VAL A 35 -8.65 -2.73 24.81
N GLU A 36 -8.56 -3.22 26.04
CA GLU A 36 -8.56 -2.39 27.24
C GLU A 36 -7.12 -2.15 27.70
N VAL A 37 -6.74 -0.90 27.85
CA VAL A 37 -5.39 -0.49 28.24
C VAL A 37 -5.46 0.32 29.52
N THR A 38 -4.67 -0.09 30.52
CA THR A 38 -4.53 0.60 31.81
C THR A 38 -3.07 0.97 32.05
N GLY A 39 -2.78 2.25 32.30
CA GLY A 39 -1.41 2.78 32.42
C GLY A 39 -0.81 3.15 31.05
N GLY A 40 0.53 3.15 30.95
CA GLY A 40 1.25 3.60 29.76
C GLY A 40 1.32 5.12 29.62
N ARG A 41 2.31 5.60 28.87
CA ARG A 41 2.56 7.03 28.63
C ARG A 41 1.87 7.55 27.38
N VAL A 42 1.82 6.73 26.34
CA VAL A 42 1.25 7.03 25.04
C VAL A 42 0.48 5.81 24.57
N VAL A 43 -0.82 5.95 24.32
CA VAL A 43 -1.66 4.89 23.74
C VAL A 43 -2.07 5.35 22.35
N VAL A 44 -1.61 4.64 21.32
CA VAL A 44 -1.94 4.93 19.91
C VAL A 44 -2.95 3.91 19.43
N GLU A 45 -4.09 4.37 18.94
CA GLU A 45 -5.03 3.50 18.22
C GLU A 45 -4.42 3.12 16.87
N ALA A 46 -4.09 1.86 16.69
CA ALA A 46 -3.66 1.31 15.42
C ALA A 46 -4.89 1.12 14.53
N HIS A 47 -5.18 2.15 13.74
CA HIS A 47 -6.21 2.09 12.73
C HIS A 47 -5.71 1.33 11.50
N ARG A 48 -6.49 0.35 11.01
CA ARG A 48 -6.18 -0.32 9.74
C ARG A 48 -6.70 0.53 8.59
N PRO A 49 -5.89 0.80 7.55
CA PRO A 49 -6.35 1.58 6.41
C PRO A 49 -7.33 0.77 5.54
N ASP A 50 -8.62 0.82 5.90
CA ASP A 50 -9.72 0.05 5.31
C ASP A 50 -10.41 0.74 4.13
N THR A 51 -10.02 1.97 3.84
CA THR A 51 -10.48 2.74 2.68
C THR A 51 -9.29 3.20 1.84
N PRO A 52 -9.46 3.45 0.53
CA PRO A 52 -8.40 3.98 -0.32
C PRO A 52 -7.76 5.26 0.23
N ALA A 53 -8.58 6.18 0.77
CA ALA A 53 -8.10 7.44 1.33
C ALA A 53 -7.21 7.22 2.55
N ARG A 54 -7.66 6.38 3.51
CA ARG A 54 -6.86 6.04 4.70
C ARG A 54 -5.60 5.26 4.37
N TRP A 55 -5.63 4.43 3.33
CA TRP A 55 -4.44 3.72 2.85
C TRP A 55 -3.42 4.67 2.25
N CYS A 56 -3.87 5.65 1.45
CA CYS A 56 -2.99 6.69 0.94
C CYS A 56 -2.38 7.50 2.08
N GLU A 57 -3.19 7.93 3.06
CA GLU A 57 -2.70 8.63 4.26
C GLU A 57 -1.68 7.81 5.05
N HIS A 58 -1.99 6.54 5.31
CA HIS A 58 -1.11 5.63 6.06
C HIS A 58 0.27 5.46 5.42
N TYR A 59 0.33 5.33 4.10
CA TYR A 59 1.60 5.16 3.37
C TYR A 59 2.25 6.48 2.92
N GLY A 60 1.60 7.63 3.18
CA GLY A 60 2.06 8.95 2.75
C GLY A 60 2.00 9.15 1.23
N VAL A 61 1.03 8.54 0.57
CA VAL A 61 0.79 8.70 -0.88
C VAL A 61 0.22 10.08 -1.15
N VAL A 62 0.80 10.78 -2.13
CA VAL A 62 0.30 12.09 -2.59
C VAL A 62 -1.04 11.89 -3.28
N VAL A 63 -2.07 12.57 -2.77
CA VAL A 63 -3.40 12.63 -3.37
C VAL A 63 -3.74 14.07 -3.71
N THR A 64 -3.98 14.35 -4.99
CA THR A 64 -4.40 15.68 -5.48
C THR A 64 -5.71 15.52 -6.21
N ASP A 65 -6.73 16.31 -5.84
CA ASP A 65 -8.07 16.29 -6.46
C ASP A 65 -8.70 14.87 -6.57
N GLY A 66 -8.47 14.03 -5.56
CA GLY A 66 -8.98 12.66 -5.51
C GLY A 66 -8.20 11.64 -6.37
N VAL A 67 -7.03 12.03 -6.89
CA VAL A 67 -6.13 11.16 -7.65
C VAL A 67 -4.88 10.87 -6.82
N ALA A 68 -4.64 9.59 -6.53
CA ALA A 68 -3.45 9.10 -5.87
C ALA A 68 -2.32 8.86 -6.88
N LEU A 69 -1.10 9.30 -6.56
CA LEU A 69 0.09 8.97 -7.33
C LEU A 69 0.71 7.68 -6.81
N LEU A 70 0.51 6.59 -7.53
CA LEU A 70 0.97 5.25 -7.15
C LEU A 70 2.07 4.76 -8.07
N PHE A 71 2.78 3.70 -7.68
CA PHE A 71 3.98 3.27 -8.39
C PHE A 71 3.91 1.82 -8.84
N LYS A 72 4.50 1.57 -10.01
CA LYS A 72 4.68 0.25 -10.59
C LYS A 72 6.13 0.06 -11.00
N ALA A 73 6.73 -1.05 -10.56
CA ALA A 73 7.98 -1.54 -11.11
C ALA A 73 7.70 -2.44 -12.32
N VAL A 74 8.47 -2.25 -13.40
CA VAL A 74 8.34 -2.98 -14.67
C VAL A 74 9.70 -3.37 -15.23
N GLU A 75 9.70 -4.41 -16.07
CA GLU A 75 10.87 -4.86 -16.83
C GLU A 75 11.16 -3.92 -18.03
N ASP A 76 12.24 -4.20 -18.78
CA ASP A 76 12.67 -3.42 -19.96
C ASP A 76 11.58 -3.27 -21.04
N ASP A 77 10.62 -4.21 -21.10
CA ASP A 77 9.51 -4.18 -22.05
C ASP A 77 8.31 -3.33 -21.58
N TRP A 78 8.47 -2.59 -20.47
CA TRP A 78 7.45 -1.76 -19.81
C TRP A 78 6.26 -2.55 -19.25
N ARG A 79 6.46 -3.83 -18.94
CA ARG A 79 5.41 -4.71 -18.39
C ARG A 79 5.85 -5.20 -17.01
N GLY A 80 4.88 -5.47 -16.14
CA GLY A 80 5.17 -6.09 -14.85
C GLY A 80 5.59 -7.56 -15.00
N GLN A 81 6.27 -8.09 -13.97
CA GLN A 81 6.83 -9.45 -13.95
C GLN A 81 5.83 -10.56 -14.34
N ASP A 82 4.58 -10.51 -13.87
CA ASP A 82 3.54 -11.51 -14.20
C ASP A 82 3.01 -11.43 -15.65
N LYS A 83 3.46 -10.45 -16.45
CA LYS A 83 3.10 -10.22 -17.86
C LYS A 83 1.63 -10.54 -18.21
N ARG A 84 0.71 -9.71 -17.70
CA ARG A 84 -0.74 -9.89 -17.91
C ARG A 84 -1.21 -9.32 -19.26
N GLY A 85 -1.47 -10.19 -20.23
CA GLY A 85 -2.08 -9.82 -21.51
C GLY A 85 -1.28 -8.74 -22.24
N THR A 86 -1.95 -7.73 -22.80
CA THR A 86 -1.31 -6.60 -23.51
C THR A 86 -1.05 -5.38 -22.61
N LEU A 87 -1.18 -5.51 -21.29
CA LEU A 87 -0.97 -4.40 -20.36
C LEU A 87 0.49 -3.93 -20.42
N THR A 88 0.66 -2.62 -20.55
CA THR A 88 1.95 -1.91 -20.52
C THR A 88 1.81 -0.65 -19.67
N TYR A 89 2.91 -0.25 -19.06
CA TYR A 89 3.03 0.96 -18.25
C TYR A 89 4.00 1.96 -18.87
N ARG A 90 4.31 1.81 -20.17
CA ARG A 90 5.20 2.73 -20.90
C ARG A 90 4.75 4.18 -20.67
N PRO A 91 5.67 5.13 -20.45
CA PRO A 91 5.32 6.54 -20.29
C PRO A 91 4.35 7.02 -21.37
N GLY A 92 3.30 7.72 -20.96
CA GLY A 92 2.18 8.14 -21.81
C GLY A 92 0.99 7.17 -21.80
N ALA A 93 1.12 5.94 -21.28
CA ALA A 93 0.04 4.96 -21.28
C ALA A 93 -1.01 5.24 -20.19
N THR A 94 -2.22 4.74 -20.41
CA THR A 94 -3.32 4.74 -19.42
C THR A 94 -3.92 3.33 -19.32
N PRO A 95 -3.21 2.35 -18.73
CA PRO A 95 -3.67 0.98 -18.71
C PRO A 95 -5.00 0.84 -17.94
N GLU A 96 -5.84 -0.09 -18.39
CA GLU A 96 -7.10 -0.49 -17.77
C GLU A 96 -7.22 -2.02 -17.76
N GLU A 97 -7.70 -2.61 -16.67
CA GLU A 97 -8.03 -4.02 -16.59
C GLU A 97 -9.51 -4.24 -16.94
N PRO A 98 -9.84 -4.80 -18.13
CA PRO A 98 -11.22 -5.04 -18.53
C PRO A 98 -11.90 -6.14 -17.70
N LYS A 99 -11.13 -7.04 -17.07
CA LYS A 99 -11.66 -8.11 -16.20
C LYS A 99 -11.71 -7.72 -14.72
N TRP A 100 -11.71 -6.42 -14.41
CA TRP A 100 -11.79 -5.91 -13.04
C TRP A 100 -12.94 -6.55 -12.27
N ASP A 101 -12.65 -7.06 -11.08
CA ASP A 101 -13.60 -7.82 -10.27
C ASP A 101 -14.31 -6.96 -9.21
N GLY A 102 -14.10 -5.64 -9.24
CA GLY A 102 -14.55 -4.73 -8.19
C GLY A 102 -13.64 -4.71 -6.97
N GLY A 103 -12.45 -5.32 -7.05
CA GLY A 103 -11.50 -5.36 -5.94
C GLY A 103 -11.85 -6.41 -4.90
N LYS A 104 -12.50 -7.50 -5.31
CA LYS A 104 -12.93 -8.58 -4.41
C LYS A 104 -11.76 -9.47 -4.00
N ALA A 105 -10.91 -9.86 -4.94
CA ALA A 105 -9.70 -10.63 -4.68
C ALA A 105 -8.50 -9.71 -4.56
N GLU A 106 -7.60 -9.98 -3.62
CA GLU A 106 -6.35 -9.22 -3.43
C GLU A 106 -5.39 -9.32 -4.62
N CYS A 107 -5.39 -10.48 -5.29
CA CYS A 107 -4.50 -10.81 -6.38
C CYS A 107 -5.29 -11.31 -7.59
N GLY A 108 -4.71 -11.13 -8.78
CA GLY A 108 -5.37 -11.36 -10.06
C GLY A 108 -6.40 -10.26 -10.36
N ARG A 109 -6.84 -10.18 -11.63
CA ARG A 109 -7.87 -9.22 -12.11
C ARG A 109 -7.71 -7.82 -11.53
N GLY A 110 -6.82 -7.03 -12.09
CA GLY A 110 -6.65 -5.63 -11.71
C GLY A 110 -5.22 -5.17 -11.96
N LEU A 111 -5.04 -3.86 -11.97
CA LEU A 111 -3.72 -3.26 -11.90
C LEU A 111 -3.27 -3.28 -10.44
N HIS A 112 -2.00 -3.61 -10.20
CA HIS A 112 -1.45 -3.68 -8.84
C HIS A 112 -0.38 -2.62 -8.69
N PHE A 113 -0.49 -1.81 -7.64
CA PHE A 113 0.40 -0.69 -7.38
C PHE A 113 0.91 -0.68 -5.94
N SER A 114 2.08 -0.08 -5.77
CA SER A 114 2.72 0.16 -4.48
C SER A 114 2.72 1.65 -4.17
N PRO A 115 2.80 2.05 -2.89
CA PRO A 115 2.79 3.46 -2.52
C PRO A 115 4.12 4.16 -2.78
N ARG A 116 5.21 3.40 -3.00
CA ARG A 116 6.55 3.91 -3.33
C ARG A 116 7.25 3.01 -4.35
N PRO A 117 8.18 3.55 -5.18
CA PRO A 117 8.95 2.75 -6.11
C PRO A 117 9.75 1.62 -5.45
N THR A 118 10.42 1.92 -4.33
CA THR A 118 11.18 0.92 -3.54
C THR A 118 10.32 -0.26 -3.09
N MET A 119 9.06 -0.03 -2.73
CA MET A 119 8.13 -1.09 -2.35
C MET A 119 7.65 -1.90 -3.56
N ALA A 120 7.63 -1.30 -4.74
CA ALA A 120 7.23 -1.98 -5.97
C ALA A 120 8.22 -3.09 -6.37
N LEU A 121 9.49 -3.01 -5.94
CA LEU A 121 10.50 -4.06 -6.17
C LEU A 121 10.12 -5.42 -5.57
N ARG A 122 9.30 -5.45 -4.51
CA ARG A 122 8.78 -6.70 -3.94
C ARG A 122 7.97 -7.50 -4.97
N PHE A 123 7.39 -6.82 -5.97
CA PHE A 123 6.49 -7.39 -6.98
C PHE A 123 7.09 -7.44 -8.39
N CYS A 124 8.33 -6.96 -8.55
CA CYS A 124 9.09 -7.02 -9.78
C CYS A 124 10.59 -6.99 -9.41
N THR A 125 11.18 -8.14 -9.13
CA THR A 125 12.55 -8.20 -8.57
C THR A 125 13.64 -7.86 -9.58
N ASN A 126 13.34 -7.99 -10.86
CA ASN A 126 14.17 -7.65 -12.02
C ASN A 126 13.73 -6.33 -12.68
N ALA A 127 13.18 -5.40 -11.91
CA ALA A 127 12.70 -4.12 -12.44
C ALA A 127 13.81 -3.35 -13.16
N ALA A 128 13.49 -2.89 -14.37
CA ALA A 128 14.32 -1.98 -15.15
C ALA A 128 13.87 -0.53 -15.00
N HIS A 129 12.57 -0.32 -14.79
CA HIS A 129 11.95 1.00 -14.69
C HIS A 129 10.97 1.08 -13.52
N PHE A 130 10.80 2.29 -13.00
CA PHE A 130 9.71 2.64 -12.09
C PHE A 130 8.79 3.63 -12.77
N VAL A 131 7.48 3.41 -12.61
CA VAL A 131 6.46 4.18 -13.31
C VAL A 131 5.48 4.73 -12.30
N ALA A 132 5.31 6.05 -12.31
CA ALA A 132 4.25 6.72 -11.59
C ALA A 132 2.94 6.63 -12.37
N CYS A 133 1.88 6.27 -11.65
CA CYS A 133 0.58 5.90 -12.18
C CYS A 133 -0.50 6.70 -11.42
N PRO A 134 -1.08 7.74 -12.04
CA PRO A 134 -2.17 8.50 -11.46
C PRO A 134 -3.46 7.65 -11.42
N VAL A 135 -4.02 7.42 -10.24
CA VAL A 135 -5.21 6.56 -10.06
C VAL A 135 -6.26 7.26 -9.22
N ALA A 136 -7.50 7.32 -9.70
CA ALA A 136 -8.61 7.89 -8.93
C ALA A 136 -8.89 7.03 -7.68
N LEU A 137 -9.12 7.67 -6.53
CA LEU A 137 -9.45 6.98 -5.28
C LEU A 137 -10.66 6.04 -5.43
N THR A 138 -11.63 6.40 -6.28
CA THR A 138 -12.83 5.59 -6.57
C THR A 138 -12.55 4.32 -7.36
N ASP A 139 -11.40 4.24 -8.05
CA ASP A 139 -10.99 3.05 -8.79
C ASP A 139 -10.08 2.12 -7.94
N ILE A 140 -9.70 2.53 -6.72
CA ILE A 140 -8.78 1.78 -5.84
C ILE A 140 -9.53 0.81 -4.93
N ALA A 141 -8.95 -0.38 -4.75
CA ALA A 141 -9.33 -1.32 -3.71
C ALA A 141 -8.12 -1.71 -2.85
N VAL A 142 -8.33 -1.72 -1.54
CA VAL A 142 -7.32 -2.05 -0.52
C VAL A 142 -7.71 -3.31 0.21
N HIS A 143 -6.72 -4.08 0.67
CA HIS A 143 -6.92 -5.38 1.31
C HIS A 143 -6.14 -5.39 2.63
N PRO A 144 -6.62 -4.69 3.68
CA PRO A 144 -5.88 -4.56 4.94
C PRO A 144 -5.66 -5.91 5.65
N ASP A 145 -6.50 -6.89 5.37
CA ASP A 145 -6.40 -8.27 5.89
C ASP A 145 -5.80 -9.25 4.86
N GLY A 146 -5.28 -8.73 3.74
CA GLY A 146 -4.62 -9.51 2.69
C GLY A 146 -3.21 -9.97 3.05
N GLU A 147 -2.62 -10.79 2.19
CA GLU A 147 -1.23 -11.26 2.30
C GLU A 147 -0.21 -10.12 2.05
N TYR A 148 -0.59 -9.14 1.24
CA TYR A 148 0.21 -7.99 0.82
C TYR A 148 -0.56 -6.67 1.06
N PRO A 149 -0.85 -6.32 2.32
CA PRO A 149 -1.62 -5.12 2.66
C PRO A 149 -0.94 -3.81 2.19
N GLU A 150 0.36 -3.86 1.91
CA GLU A 150 1.16 -2.74 1.44
C GLU A 150 1.08 -2.47 -0.07
N LYS A 151 0.29 -3.25 -0.82
CA LYS A 151 -0.11 -2.91 -2.19
C LYS A 151 -1.61 -2.69 -2.27
N CYS A 152 -2.02 -1.89 -3.25
CA CYS A 152 -3.42 -1.75 -3.60
C CYS A 152 -3.68 -2.29 -5.01
N LYS A 153 -4.96 -2.45 -5.33
CA LYS A 153 -5.42 -2.72 -6.69
C LYS A 153 -6.14 -1.50 -7.24
N ALA A 154 -6.19 -1.40 -8.57
CA ALA A 154 -7.13 -0.50 -9.21
C ALA A 154 -7.67 -1.02 -10.53
N LYS A 155 -8.79 -0.45 -10.96
CA LYS A 155 -9.39 -0.72 -12.27
C LYS A 155 -8.53 -0.20 -13.43
N ARG A 156 -8.06 1.05 -13.33
CA ARG A 156 -7.36 1.76 -14.41
C ARG A 156 -6.48 2.88 -13.87
N VAL A 157 -5.55 3.32 -14.71
CA VAL A 157 -4.82 4.58 -14.54
C VAL A 157 -5.63 5.68 -15.24
N CYS A 158 -5.84 6.81 -14.56
CA CYS A 158 -6.76 7.86 -14.98
C CYS A 158 -6.09 9.03 -15.72
N ALA A 159 -4.76 9.10 -15.73
CA ALA A 159 -3.98 10.05 -16.52
C ALA A 159 -2.68 9.38 -17.01
N PRO A 160 -2.00 9.93 -18.04
CA PRO A 160 -0.82 9.29 -18.62
C PRO A 160 0.25 8.97 -17.57
N THR A 161 0.80 7.75 -17.62
CA THR A 161 1.92 7.35 -16.77
C THR A 161 3.20 8.08 -17.15
N PHE A 162 4.14 8.18 -16.20
CA PHE A 162 5.47 8.73 -16.45
C PHE A 162 6.53 7.97 -15.66
N GLU A 163 7.74 7.94 -16.19
CA GLU A 163 8.86 7.24 -15.57
C GLU A 163 9.43 8.07 -14.42
N VAL A 164 9.75 7.38 -13.33
CA VAL A 164 10.41 7.95 -12.16
C VAL A 164 11.61 7.11 -11.77
N ASP A 165 12.50 7.68 -10.98
CA ASP A 165 13.60 6.93 -10.37
C ASP A 165 13.12 6.16 -9.12
N ILE A 166 14.08 5.55 -8.42
CA ILE A 166 13.80 4.76 -7.22
C ILE A 166 13.27 5.61 -6.05
N ASP A 167 13.57 6.91 -6.05
CA ASP A 167 13.14 7.86 -5.02
C ASP A 167 11.76 8.46 -5.36
N GLY A 168 11.28 8.26 -6.59
CA GLY A 168 9.99 8.73 -7.07
C GLY A 168 10.06 10.05 -7.84
N GLU A 169 11.27 10.51 -8.16
CA GLU A 169 11.52 11.73 -8.91
C GLU A 169 11.47 11.48 -10.42
N LEU A 170 11.00 12.47 -11.19
CA LEU A 170 10.80 12.33 -12.63
C LEU A 170 12.13 12.07 -13.36
N VAL A 171 12.20 10.99 -14.14
CA VAL A 171 13.35 10.73 -15.01
C VAL A 171 13.28 11.65 -16.22
N GLY A 172 14.33 12.46 -16.42
CA GLY A 172 14.43 13.38 -17.57
C GLY A 172 13.93 14.80 -17.32
N ALA A 173 13.51 15.15 -16.09
CA ALA A 173 13.45 16.55 -15.68
C ALA A 173 14.88 17.09 -15.56
N SER A 174 15.36 17.79 -16.59
CA SER A 174 16.56 18.60 -16.44
C SER A 174 16.21 19.81 -15.57
N ALA A 175 17.03 20.08 -14.54
CA ALA A 175 17.03 21.36 -13.84
C ALA A 175 17.43 22.51 -14.77
#